data_AF-A2DR95-F1
#
_entry.id   AF-A2DR95-F1
#
_cell.length_a   1.000
_cell.length_b   1.000
_cell.length_c   1.000
_cell.angle_alpha   90.00
_cell.angle_beta   90.00
_cell.angle_gamma   90.00
#
_symmetry.space_group_name_H-M   'P 1'
#
loop_
_entity.id
_entity.type
_entity.pdbx_description
1 polymer ?
#
loop_
_entity_poly.entity_id
_entity_poly.type
_entity_poly.pdbx_seq_one_letter_code
_entity_poly.pdbx_strand_id
1 'polypeptide(L)'
;MDSKSQAPPKMDEMIQRINENEKKVTEENAVLTKVSQYQQELIERQRQLLKDVAQTNAELLAIEQKRAELKSKLSSQKTALLVAASEAQETSSIIRSVLENAPDTPMSSTKSGQMTLKIVDAISQSISQLTESCIESQNLSIDSSKLQGTIADVNNLIQKVMDAGLAQESSEDTIRRQSYLISALVQTKDQE
;
A
#
# COMPACT_ATOMS: atom_id res chain seq x y z
N MET A 1 72.42 -67.99 17.58
CA MET A 1 71.00 -68.12 17.17
C MET A 1 70.27 -68.74 18.34
N ASP A 2 69.82 -67.91 19.28
CA ASP A 2 69.12 -68.38 20.48
C ASP A 2 67.62 -68.33 20.24
N SER A 3 67.07 -69.48 19.86
CA SER A 3 65.63 -69.72 19.82
C SER A 3 65.10 -69.75 21.25
N LYS A 4 64.69 -68.59 21.78
CA LYS A 4 63.84 -68.52 22.97
C LYS A 4 62.47 -69.06 22.62
N SER A 5 62.28 -70.35 22.89
CA SER A 5 60.97 -70.99 23.01
C SER A 5 60.22 -70.35 24.18
N GLN A 6 59.23 -69.51 23.88
CA GLN A 6 58.25 -69.06 24.86
C GLN A 6 57.34 -70.25 25.18
N ALA A 7 57.38 -70.73 26.41
CA ALA A 7 56.38 -71.67 26.92
C ALA A 7 54.97 -71.07 26.69
N PRO A 8 53.98 -71.88 26.27
CA PRO A 8 52.63 -71.38 26.07
C PRO A 8 52.10 -70.82 27.39
N PRO A 9 51.39 -69.67 27.38
CA PRO A 9 50.84 -69.09 28.60
C PRO A 9 49.97 -70.12 29.32
N LYS A 10 50.09 -70.19 30.65
CA LYS A 10 49.22 -71.06 31.46
C LYS A 10 47.78 -70.62 31.21
N MET A 11 46.90 -71.60 30.98
CA MET A 11 45.53 -71.38 30.52
C MET A 11 44.76 -70.35 31.39
N ASP A 12 45.04 -70.31 32.69
CA ASP A 12 44.45 -69.37 33.65
C ASP A 12 44.84 -67.89 33.37
N GLU A 13 46.08 -67.60 33.02
CA GLU A 13 46.50 -66.23 32.65
C GLU A 13 45.86 -65.79 31.33
N MET A 14 45.63 -66.74 30.42
CA MET A 14 44.95 -66.48 29.15
C MET A 14 43.47 -66.17 29.38
N ILE A 15 42.80 -66.93 30.26
CA ILE A 15 41.40 -66.69 30.67
C ILE A 15 41.26 -65.34 31.38
N GLN A 16 42.19 -64.99 32.27
CA GLN A 16 42.15 -63.71 32.99
C GLN A 16 42.29 -62.51 32.04
N ARG A 17 43.19 -62.59 31.04
CA ARG A 17 43.32 -61.57 29.99
C ARG A 17 42.09 -61.46 29.10
N ILE A 18 41.41 -62.58 28.81
CA ILE A 18 40.15 -62.58 28.04
C ILE A 18 39.08 -61.83 28.82
N ASN A 19 38.90 -62.13 30.10
CA ASN A 19 37.90 -61.45 30.94
C ASN A 19 38.17 -59.95 31.10
N GLU A 20 39.43 -59.53 31.24
CA GLU A 20 39.78 -58.11 31.29
C GLU A 20 39.51 -57.38 29.98
N ASN A 21 39.80 -58.02 28.85
CA ASN A 21 39.48 -57.45 27.53
C ASN A 21 37.97 -57.38 27.30
N GLU A 22 37.21 -58.40 27.70
CA GLU A 22 35.75 -58.39 27.59
C GLU A 22 35.13 -57.25 28.41
N LYS A 23 35.67 -57.00 29.62
CA LYS A 23 35.26 -55.87 30.44
C LYS A 23 35.57 -54.51 29.78
N LYS A 24 36.77 -54.35 29.20
CA LYS A 24 37.11 -53.12 28.46
C LYS A 24 36.21 -52.91 27.25
N VAL A 25 35.98 -53.95 26.46
CA VAL A 25 35.12 -53.89 25.27
C VAL A 25 33.68 -53.55 25.65
N THR A 26 33.16 -54.10 26.76
CA THR A 26 31.80 -53.77 27.22
C THR A 26 31.68 -52.32 27.71
N GLU A 27 32.69 -51.80 28.43
CA GLU A 27 32.74 -50.38 28.81
C GLU A 27 32.83 -49.46 27.59
N GLU A 28 33.69 -49.77 26.62
CA GLU A 28 33.81 -49.02 25.37
C GLU A 28 32.51 -49.03 24.57
N ASN A 29 31.82 -50.17 24.49
CA ASN A 29 30.55 -50.30 23.79
C ASN A 29 29.44 -49.49 24.47
N ALA A 30 29.44 -49.42 25.81
CA ALA A 30 28.52 -48.56 26.56
C ALA A 30 28.78 -47.06 26.28
N VAL A 31 30.04 -46.65 26.17
CA VAL A 31 30.41 -45.27 25.78
C VAL A 31 29.97 -44.97 24.35
N LEU A 32 30.26 -45.86 23.40
CA LEU A 32 29.86 -45.71 22.00
C LEU A 32 28.33 -45.60 21.85
N THR A 33 27.58 -46.38 22.63
CA THR A 33 26.12 -46.31 22.66
C THR A 33 25.63 -44.92 23.10
N LYS A 34 26.22 -44.35 24.16
CA LYS A 34 25.89 -42.99 24.61
C LYS A 34 26.27 -41.92 23.58
N VAL A 35 27.44 -42.06 22.95
CA VAL A 35 27.87 -41.13 21.89
C VAL A 35 26.89 -41.17 20.70
N SER A 36 26.45 -42.36 20.30
CA SER A 36 25.46 -42.53 19.24
C SER A 36 24.13 -41.88 19.60
N GLN A 37 23.65 -42.02 20.84
CA GLN A 37 22.45 -41.32 21.32
C GLN A 37 22.58 -39.80 21.25
N TYR A 38 23.70 -39.25 21.73
CA TYR A 38 23.94 -37.80 21.64
C TYR A 38 24.02 -37.30 20.20
N GLN A 39 24.62 -38.07 19.29
CA GLN A 39 24.65 -37.73 17.87
C GLN A 39 23.23 -37.72 17.28
N GLN A 40 22.39 -38.69 17.64
CA GLN A 40 20.99 -38.75 17.21
C GLN A 40 20.21 -37.50 17.64
N GLU A 41 20.31 -37.13 18.92
CA GLU A 41 19.67 -35.92 19.47
C GLU A 41 20.18 -34.64 18.80
N LEU A 42 21.49 -34.57 18.53
CA LEU A 42 22.09 -33.42 17.87
C LEU A 42 21.56 -33.27 16.43
N ILE A 43 21.43 -34.38 15.70
CA ILE A 43 20.88 -34.41 14.35
C ILE A 43 19.41 -33.95 14.36
N GLU A 44 18.60 -34.39 15.31
CA GLU A 44 17.21 -33.93 15.45
C GLU A 44 17.14 -32.43 15.71
N ARG A 45 17.96 -31.90 16.63
CA ARG A 45 18.02 -30.45 16.90
C ARG A 45 18.45 -29.66 15.67
N GLN A 46 19.45 -30.15 14.92
CA GLN A 46 19.90 -29.50 13.68
C GLN A 46 18.80 -29.47 12.62
N ARG A 47 18.04 -30.56 12.47
CA ARG A 47 16.89 -30.61 11.55
C ARG A 47 15.81 -29.61 11.94
N GLN A 48 15.50 -29.50 13.23
CA GLN A 48 14.52 -28.53 13.71
C GLN A 48 15.00 -27.09 13.46
N LEU A 49 16.25 -26.77 13.79
CA LEU A 49 16.86 -25.47 13.51
C LEU A 49 16.80 -25.11 12.02
N LEU A 50 17.11 -26.05 11.13
CA LEU A 50 17.03 -25.83 9.68
C LEU A 50 15.61 -25.49 9.24
N LYS A 51 14.60 -26.14 9.83
CA LYS A 51 13.19 -25.86 9.56
C LYS A 51 12.80 -24.46 10.03
N ASP A 52 13.21 -24.07 11.24
CA ASP A 52 12.92 -22.75 11.80
C ASP A 52 13.61 -21.63 11.00
N VAL A 53 14.84 -21.85 10.56
CA VAL A 53 15.56 -20.92 9.67
C VAL A 53 14.86 -20.79 8.32
N ALA A 54 14.42 -21.89 7.71
CA ALA A 54 13.69 -21.85 6.45
C ALA A 54 12.37 -21.08 6.58
N GLN A 55 11.63 -21.27 7.68
CA GLN A 55 10.41 -20.52 7.96
C GLN A 55 10.71 -19.02 8.15
N THR A 56 11.70 -18.68 8.95
CA THR A 56 12.09 -17.29 9.21
C THR A 56 12.51 -16.58 7.92
N ASN A 57 13.23 -17.26 7.02
CA ASN A 57 13.60 -16.71 5.72
C ASN A 57 12.38 -16.45 4.83
N ALA A 58 11.38 -17.34 4.83
CA ALA A 58 10.16 -17.15 4.06
C ALA A 58 9.36 -15.93 4.56
N GLU A 59 9.26 -15.76 5.88
CA GLU A 59 8.64 -14.59 6.51
C GLU A 59 9.38 -13.29 6.15
N LEU A 60 10.71 -13.32 6.20
CA LEU A 60 11.55 -12.16 5.86
C LEU A 60 11.39 -11.75 4.40
N LEU A 61 11.32 -12.71 3.48
CA LEU A 61 11.10 -12.46 2.05
C LEU A 61 9.71 -11.85 1.79
N ALA A 62 8.68 -12.30 2.50
CA ALA A 62 7.34 -11.69 2.44
C ALA A 62 7.32 -10.24 2.96
N ILE A 63 8.09 -9.95 4.02
CA ILE A 63 8.26 -8.59 4.54
C ILE A 63 8.96 -7.70 3.52
N GLU A 64 10.02 -8.19 2.87
CA GLU A 64 10.73 -7.42 1.84
C GLU A 64 9.85 -7.10 0.63
N GLN A 65 9.00 -8.05 0.20
CA GLN A 65 8.02 -7.80 -0.86
C GLN A 65 7.02 -6.70 -0.47
N LYS A 66 6.44 -6.77 0.74
CA LYS A 66 5.55 -5.72 1.26
C LYS A 66 6.26 -4.36 1.34
N ARG A 67 7.52 -4.33 1.77
CA ARG A 67 8.33 -3.11 1.84
C ARG A 67 8.54 -2.51 0.44
N ALA A 68 8.81 -3.32 -0.56
CA ALA A 68 8.97 -2.87 -1.94
C ALA A 68 7.67 -2.28 -2.50
N GLU A 69 6.53 -2.92 -2.26
CA GLU A 69 5.22 -2.43 -2.66
C GLU A 69 4.87 -1.09 -2.00
N LEU A 70 5.07 -0.99 -0.68
CA LEU A 70 4.85 0.26 0.07
C LEU A 70 5.74 1.39 -0.44
N LYS A 71 7.02 1.10 -0.73
CA LYS A 71 7.95 2.10 -1.28
C LYS A 71 7.49 2.61 -2.65
N SER A 72 6.97 1.73 -3.51
CA SER A 72 6.42 2.11 -4.81
C SER A 72 5.17 2.98 -4.66
N LYS A 73 4.22 2.57 -3.81
CA LYS A 73 3.01 3.37 -3.48
C LYS A 73 3.37 4.76 -2.96
N LEU A 74 4.28 4.85 -1.99
CA LEU A 74 4.73 6.11 -1.41
C LEU A 74 5.37 7.03 -2.47
N SER A 75 6.18 6.45 -3.37
CA SER A 75 6.77 7.21 -4.47
C SER A 75 5.73 7.78 -5.41
N SER A 76 4.68 7.01 -5.74
CA SER A 76 3.58 7.49 -6.60
C SER A 76 2.80 8.62 -5.93
N GLN A 77 2.49 8.49 -4.64
CA GLN A 77 1.78 9.50 -3.86
C GLN A 77 2.59 10.78 -3.72
N LYS A 78 3.91 10.68 -3.53
CA LYS A 78 4.80 11.85 -3.51
C LYS A 78 4.73 12.62 -4.82
N THR A 79 4.76 11.94 -5.96
CA THR A 79 4.65 12.60 -7.27
C THR A 79 3.29 13.26 -7.44
N ALA A 80 2.19 12.56 -7.12
CA ALA A 80 0.84 13.12 -7.19
C ALA A 80 0.69 14.36 -6.32
N LEU A 81 1.24 14.35 -5.10
CA LEU A 81 1.21 15.50 -4.20
C LEU A 81 2.00 16.69 -4.74
N LEU A 82 3.16 16.45 -5.35
CA LEU A 82 3.96 17.52 -5.96
C LEU A 82 3.22 18.16 -7.15
N VAL A 83 2.53 17.34 -7.95
CA VAL A 83 1.67 17.85 -9.05
C VAL A 83 0.53 18.70 -8.48
N ALA A 84 -0.21 18.18 -7.50
CA ALA A 84 -1.30 18.93 -6.86
C ALA A 84 -0.81 20.23 -6.19
N ALA A 85 0.37 20.23 -5.58
CA ALA A 85 0.97 21.44 -5.02
C ALA A 85 1.33 22.47 -6.10
N SER A 86 1.82 22.02 -7.25
CA SER A 86 2.10 22.88 -8.40
C SER A 86 0.82 23.49 -8.97
N GLU A 87 -0.23 22.68 -9.14
CA GLU A 87 -1.55 23.14 -9.60
C GLU A 87 -2.19 24.13 -8.63
N ALA A 88 -2.05 23.90 -7.31
CA ALA A 88 -2.52 24.83 -6.28
C ALA A 88 -1.76 26.16 -6.31
N GLN A 89 -0.45 26.14 -6.59
CA GLN A 89 0.36 27.35 -6.72
C GLN A 89 -0.03 28.15 -7.98
N GLU A 90 -0.27 27.47 -9.10
CA GLU A 90 -0.78 28.08 -10.32
C GLU A 90 -2.15 28.73 -10.09
N THR A 91 -3.07 27.98 -9.48
CA THR A 91 -4.40 28.48 -9.10
C THR A 91 -4.29 29.72 -8.19
N SER A 92 -3.40 29.70 -7.21
CA SER A 92 -3.15 30.84 -6.32
C SER A 92 -2.61 32.06 -7.08
N SER A 93 -1.76 31.87 -8.08
CA SER A 93 -1.27 32.93 -8.96
C SER A 93 -2.39 33.54 -9.79
N ILE A 94 -3.28 32.71 -10.34
CA ILE A 94 -4.45 33.16 -11.10
C ILE A 94 -5.36 33.99 -10.21
N ILE A 95 -5.68 33.51 -8.99
CA ILE A 95 -6.47 34.26 -8.02
C ILE A 95 -5.85 35.62 -7.73
N ARG A 96 -4.54 35.68 -7.48
CA ARG A 96 -3.83 36.94 -7.21
C ARG A 96 -3.94 37.90 -8.40
N SER A 97 -3.71 37.42 -9.62
CA SER A 97 -3.84 38.22 -10.84
C SER A 97 -5.26 38.74 -11.06
N VAL A 98 -6.29 37.92 -10.77
CA VAL A 98 -7.70 38.34 -10.88
C VAL A 98 -8.04 39.39 -9.83
N LEU A 99 -7.52 39.27 -8.61
CA LEU A 99 -7.74 40.25 -7.55
C LEU A 99 -7.02 41.58 -7.82
N GLU A 100 -5.79 41.54 -8.33
CA GLU A 100 -5.01 42.73 -8.70
C GLU A 100 -5.63 43.49 -9.88
N ASN A 101 -6.28 42.77 -10.80
CA ASN A 101 -6.97 43.35 -11.96
C ASN A 101 -8.49 43.47 -11.76
N ALA A 102 -8.98 43.34 -10.52
CA ALA A 102 -10.41 43.41 -10.25
C ALA A 102 -10.94 44.82 -10.55
N PRO A 103 -12.09 44.96 -11.23
CA PRO A 103 -12.70 46.27 -11.45
C PRO A 103 -13.05 46.93 -10.11
N ASP A 104 -12.88 48.25 -10.03
CA ASP A 104 -13.11 49.07 -8.81
C ASP A 104 -14.53 48.93 -8.23
N THR A 105 -15.49 48.44 -9.02
CA THR A 105 -16.84 48.14 -8.58
C THR A 105 -16.98 46.66 -8.23
N PRO A 106 -17.26 46.31 -6.96
CA PRO A 106 -17.39 44.92 -6.55
C PRO A 106 -18.58 44.27 -7.26
N MET A 107 -18.43 43.02 -7.67
CA MET A 107 -19.45 42.26 -8.39
C MET A 107 -20.78 42.17 -7.61
N SER A 108 -20.72 42.24 -6.27
CA SER A 108 -21.88 42.31 -5.37
C SER A 108 -22.72 43.59 -5.50
N SER A 109 -22.23 44.62 -6.20
CA SER A 109 -22.96 45.88 -6.40
C SER A 109 -24.05 45.80 -7.47
N THR A 110 -24.01 44.80 -8.35
CA THR A 110 -25.03 44.59 -9.40
C THR A 110 -25.90 43.39 -9.08
N LYS A 111 -27.19 43.45 -9.44
CA LYS A 111 -28.14 42.34 -9.25
C LYS A 111 -27.69 41.06 -9.97
N SER A 112 -27.11 41.21 -11.15
CA SER A 112 -26.52 40.10 -11.93
C SER A 112 -25.32 39.51 -11.18
N GLY A 113 -24.38 40.34 -10.74
CA GLY A 113 -23.19 39.87 -10.02
C GLY A 113 -23.47 39.26 -8.63
N GLN A 114 -24.47 39.75 -7.89
CA GLN A 114 -24.93 39.08 -6.66
C GLN A 114 -25.44 37.65 -6.92
N MET A 115 -26.11 37.44 -8.05
CA MET A 115 -26.62 36.13 -8.42
C MET A 115 -25.51 35.21 -8.90
N THR A 116 -24.55 35.73 -9.67
CA THR A 116 -23.32 35.01 -10.03
C THR A 116 -22.57 34.53 -8.79
N LEU A 117 -22.41 35.39 -7.78
CA LEU A 117 -21.77 35.01 -6.52
C LEU A 117 -22.55 33.91 -5.78
N LYS A 118 -23.89 33.94 -5.77
CA LYS A 118 -24.71 32.87 -5.19
C LYS A 118 -24.58 31.54 -5.94
N ILE A 119 -24.45 31.57 -7.26
CA ILE A 119 -24.19 30.35 -8.05
C ILE A 119 -22.81 29.80 -7.70
N VAL A 120 -21.78 30.66 -7.66
CA VAL A 120 -20.42 30.25 -7.30
C VAL A 120 -20.38 29.64 -5.90
N ASP A 121 -21.09 30.23 -4.94
CA ASP A 121 -21.20 29.73 -3.58
C ASP A 121 -21.90 28.35 -3.53
N ALA A 122 -23.01 28.18 -4.26
CA ALA A 122 -23.71 26.90 -4.35
C ALA A 122 -22.87 25.79 -5.01
N ILE A 123 -22.09 26.12 -6.06
CA ILE A 123 -21.15 25.20 -6.69
C ILE A 123 -20.05 24.81 -5.70
N SER A 124 -19.46 25.80 -5.02
CA SER A 124 -18.39 25.59 -4.04
C SER A 124 -18.87 24.69 -2.90
N GLN A 125 -20.06 24.93 -2.37
CA GLN A 125 -20.66 24.13 -1.31
C GLN A 125 -20.89 22.67 -1.73
N SER A 126 -21.34 22.43 -2.97
CA SER A 126 -21.55 21.08 -3.50
C SER A 126 -20.22 20.31 -3.63
N ILE A 127 -19.16 20.98 -4.08
CA ILE A 127 -17.80 20.39 -4.16
C ILE A 127 -17.25 20.09 -2.77
N SER A 128 -17.44 21.00 -1.81
CA SER A 128 -17.00 20.81 -0.43
C SER A 128 -17.71 19.63 0.24
N GLN A 129 -19.02 19.46 0.04
CA GLN A 129 -19.78 18.32 0.56
C GLN A 129 -19.30 16.98 -0.03
N LEU A 130 -18.99 16.94 -1.32
CA LEU A 130 -18.39 15.78 -1.97
C LEU A 130 -17.04 15.43 -1.37
N THR A 131 -16.20 16.45 -1.15
CA THR A 131 -14.87 16.30 -0.56
C THR A 131 -14.96 15.80 0.88
N GLU A 132 -15.85 16.37 1.68
CA GLU A 132 -16.09 15.98 3.07
C GLU A 132 -16.60 14.54 3.16
N SER A 133 -17.54 14.14 2.29
CA SER A 133 -18.03 12.75 2.23
C SER A 133 -16.92 11.74 1.88
N CYS A 134 -15.94 12.13 1.06
CA CYS A 134 -14.77 11.27 0.76
C CYS A 134 -13.82 11.15 1.95
N ILE A 135 -13.59 12.26 2.67
CA ILE A 135 -12.75 12.28 3.86
C ILE A 135 -13.39 11.44 4.97
N GLU A 136 -14.68 11.59 5.23
CA GLU A 136 -15.43 10.83 6.25
C GLU A 136 -15.47 9.33 5.95
N SER A 137 -15.65 8.96 4.67
CA SER A 137 -15.69 7.55 4.26
C SER A 137 -14.32 6.87 4.24
N GLN A 138 -13.23 7.61 4.49
CA GLN A 138 -11.83 7.17 4.34
C GLN A 138 -11.52 6.55 2.96
N ASN A 139 -12.38 6.81 1.98
CA ASN A 139 -12.25 6.34 0.62
C ASN A 139 -12.03 7.58 -0.25
N LEU A 140 -10.81 7.73 -0.78
CA LEU A 140 -10.42 8.86 -1.63
C LEU A 140 -10.99 8.72 -3.07
N SER A 141 -12.14 8.04 -3.20
CA SER A 141 -12.82 7.77 -4.44
C SER A 141 -14.24 8.32 -4.37
N ILE A 142 -14.61 9.10 -5.37
CA ILE A 142 -15.96 9.64 -5.52
C ILE A 142 -16.74 8.67 -6.40
N ASP A 143 -17.92 8.25 -5.94
CA ASP A 143 -18.85 7.50 -6.78
C ASP A 143 -19.29 8.37 -7.98
N SER A 144 -19.19 7.80 -9.17
CA SER A 144 -19.58 8.42 -10.44
C SER A 144 -21.02 8.97 -10.36
N SER A 145 -21.93 8.26 -9.67
CA SER A 145 -23.31 8.71 -9.50
C SER A 145 -23.44 10.04 -8.75
N LYS A 146 -22.62 10.26 -7.72
CA LYS A 146 -22.59 11.49 -6.92
C LYS A 146 -21.97 12.65 -7.70
N LEU A 147 -20.94 12.37 -8.49
CA LEU A 147 -20.31 13.37 -9.35
C LEU A 147 -21.26 13.81 -10.47
N GLN A 148 -21.95 12.86 -11.11
CA GLN A 148 -22.98 13.14 -12.12
C GLN A 148 -24.13 13.97 -11.56
N GLY A 149 -24.63 13.63 -10.36
CA GLY A 149 -25.67 14.40 -9.67
C GLY A 149 -25.24 15.85 -9.45
N THR A 150 -24.00 16.06 -9.00
CA THR A 150 -23.45 17.40 -8.79
C THR A 150 -23.34 18.18 -10.10
N ILE A 151 -22.88 17.56 -11.18
CA ILE A 151 -22.80 18.19 -12.51
C ILE A 151 -24.20 18.62 -12.99
N ALA A 152 -25.21 17.76 -12.80
CA ALA A 152 -26.59 18.06 -13.16
C ALA A 152 -27.18 19.21 -12.32
N ASP A 153 -26.89 19.24 -11.03
CA ASP A 153 -27.34 20.31 -10.11
C ASP A 153 -26.72 21.67 -10.45
N VAL A 154 -25.43 21.70 -10.79
CA VAL A 154 -24.75 22.91 -11.27
C VAL A 154 -25.38 23.40 -12.58
N ASN A 155 -25.68 22.50 -13.52
CA ASN A 155 -26.33 22.88 -14.77
C ASN A 155 -27.75 23.42 -14.55
N ASN A 156 -28.52 22.83 -13.62
CA ASN A 156 -29.84 23.32 -13.24
C ASN A 156 -29.79 24.71 -12.60
N LEU A 157 -28.76 25.00 -11.79
CA LEU A 157 -28.54 26.33 -11.21
C LEU A 157 -28.25 27.38 -12.29
N ILE A 158 -27.39 27.06 -13.26
CA ILE A 158 -27.07 27.96 -14.38
C ILE A 158 -28.34 28.22 -15.21
N GLN A 159 -29.11 27.17 -15.52
CA GLN A 159 -30.34 27.30 -16.31
C GLN A 159 -31.39 28.17 -15.61
N LYS A 160 -31.57 28.03 -14.28
CA LYS A 160 -32.50 28.89 -13.52
C LYS A 160 -32.14 30.37 -13.58
N VAL A 161 -30.85 30.71 -13.64
CA VAL A 161 -30.39 32.10 -13.74
C VAL A 161 -30.59 32.68 -15.13
N MET A 162 -30.42 31.85 -16.16
CA MET A 162 -30.77 32.17 -17.54
C MET A 162 -32.27 32.42 -17.71
N ASP A 163 -33.11 31.51 -17.19
CA ASP A 163 -34.57 31.60 -17.29
C ASP A 163 -35.14 32.82 -16.53
N ALA A 164 -34.48 33.23 -15.44
CA ALA A 164 -34.82 34.44 -14.70
C ALA A 164 -34.44 35.75 -15.42
N GLY A 165 -33.78 35.67 -16.59
CA GLY A 165 -33.32 36.83 -17.36
C GLY A 165 -32.23 37.65 -16.67
N LEU A 166 -31.53 37.05 -15.71
CA LEU A 166 -30.50 37.71 -14.90
C LEU A 166 -29.09 37.62 -15.52
N ALA A 167 -28.93 36.69 -16.46
CA ALA A 167 -27.77 36.54 -17.33
C ALA A 167 -28.25 36.27 -18.76
N GLN A 168 -27.46 36.68 -19.74
CA GLN A 168 -27.63 36.30 -21.14
C GLN A 168 -26.44 35.46 -21.57
N GLU A 169 -26.75 34.30 -22.14
CA GLU A 169 -25.82 33.36 -22.76
C GLU A 169 -26.06 33.47 -24.27
N SER A 170 -24.99 33.54 -25.07
CA SER A 170 -25.15 33.48 -26.52
C SER A 170 -25.62 32.08 -26.94
N SER A 171 -26.21 31.96 -28.13
CA SER A 171 -26.60 30.64 -28.64
C SER A 171 -25.40 29.68 -28.75
N GLU A 172 -24.19 30.20 -28.96
CA GLU A 172 -22.98 29.38 -29.04
C GLU A 172 -22.55 28.89 -27.66
N ASP A 173 -22.63 29.73 -26.64
CA ASP A 173 -22.30 29.39 -25.25
C ASP A 173 -23.27 28.33 -24.70
N THR A 174 -24.56 28.44 -25.00
CA THR A 174 -25.56 27.43 -24.63
C THR A 174 -25.23 26.08 -25.26
N ILE A 175 -24.85 26.06 -26.54
CA ILE A 175 -24.45 24.82 -27.24
C ILE A 175 -23.18 24.24 -26.60
N ARG A 176 -22.18 25.06 -26.28
CA ARG A 176 -20.96 24.62 -25.60
C ARG A 176 -21.26 24.02 -24.24
N ARG A 177 -22.06 24.68 -23.41
CA ARG A 177 -22.45 24.18 -22.08
C ARG A 177 -23.18 22.84 -22.18
N GLN A 178 -24.14 22.71 -23.10
CA GLN A 178 -24.86 21.46 -23.32
C GLN A 178 -23.92 20.35 -23.83
N SER A 179 -22.96 20.67 -24.70
CA SER A 179 -21.94 19.73 -25.18
C SER A 179 -21.02 19.24 -24.05
N TYR A 180 -20.59 20.14 -23.16
CA TYR A 180 -19.79 19.78 -21.99
C TYR A 180 -20.56 18.92 -21.00
N LEU A 181 -21.83 19.25 -20.75
CA LEU A 181 -22.73 18.45 -19.92
C LEU A 181 -22.88 17.02 -20.47
N ILE A 182 -23.15 16.90 -21.77
CA ILE A 182 -23.27 15.60 -22.44
C ILE A 182 -21.95 14.84 -22.33
N SER A 183 -20.80 15.47 -22.63
CA SER A 183 -19.49 14.81 -22.56
C SER A 183 -19.18 14.30 -21.16
N ALA A 184 -19.45 15.09 -20.12
CA ALA A 184 -19.19 14.71 -18.74
C ALA A 184 -20.12 13.59 -18.24
N LEU A 185 -21.37 13.56 -18.71
CA LEU A 185 -22.35 12.54 -18.35
C LEU A 185 -22.28 11.26 -19.21
N VAL A 186 -21.69 11.33 -20.41
CA VAL A 186 -21.55 10.18 -21.34
C VAL A 186 -20.25 9.42 -21.11
N GLN A 187 -19.13 10.08 -20.81
CA GLN A 187 -17.83 9.41 -20.56
C GLN A 187 -17.85 8.43 -19.38
N THR A 188 -18.82 8.55 -18.49
CA THR A 188 -18.99 7.69 -17.31
C THR A 188 -19.83 6.44 -17.57
N LYS A 189 -20.44 6.27 -18.76
CA LYS A 189 -21.15 5.05 -19.16
C LYS A 189 -20.27 3.99 -19.82
N ASP A 190 -19.12 4.38 -20.37
CA ASP A 190 -18.22 3.47 -21.10
C ASP A 190 -17.08 2.90 -20.22
N GLN A 191 -17.17 3.06 -18.89
CA GLN A 191 -16.18 2.54 -17.91
C GLN A 191 -16.77 1.50 -16.92
N GLU A 192 -17.90 0.86 -17.24
CA GLU A 192 -18.34 -0.38 -16.58
C GLU A 192 -17.73 -1.63 -17.23
#